data_AF-A0A258EZG5-F1
#
_entry.id   AF-A0A258EZG5-F1
#
_cell.length_a   1.000
_cell.length_b   1.000
_cell.length_c   1.000
_cell.angle_alpha   90.00
_cell.angle_beta   90.00
_cell.angle_gamma   90.00
#
_symmetry.space_group_name_H-M   'P 1'
#
loop_
_entity.id
_entity.type
_entity.pdbx_description
1 polymer ?
#
loop_
_entity_poly.entity_id
_entity_poly.type
_entity_poly.pdbx_seq_one_letter_code
_entity_poly.pdbx_strand_id
1 'polypeptide(L)'
;MLLPVSFVFTLAGVVLAGYAALAPDTGVDGTIGAYLALAGAVGSATLLGILLVDGLVPARFWAPVLGFVLFVMILTAIAAFFLMQTLLLAAMVVAALALLASRFTTKRRVVL
;
A
#
# COMPACT_ATOMS: atom_id res chain seq x y z
N MET A 1 -5.89 -7.45 -13.75
CA MET A 1 -4.68 -8.22 -13.37
C MET A 1 -3.62 -7.35 -12.68
N LEU A 2 -3.99 -6.21 -12.08
CA LEU A 2 -3.02 -5.25 -11.49
C LEU A 2 -2.93 -5.31 -9.95
N LEU A 3 -3.84 -6.03 -9.29
CA LEU A 3 -3.77 -6.30 -7.84
C LEU A 3 -2.43 -6.94 -7.39
N PRO A 4 -1.88 -7.96 -8.08
CA PRO A 4 -0.58 -8.51 -7.68
C PRO A 4 0.56 -7.50 -7.87
N VAL A 5 0.45 -6.60 -8.86
CA VAL A 5 1.42 -5.51 -9.05
C VAL A 5 1.39 -4.56 -7.86
N SER A 6 0.20 -4.10 -7.46
CA SER A 6 0.02 -3.30 -6.24
C SER A 6 0.60 -3.98 -5.01
N PHE A 7 0.36 -5.28 -4.87
CA PHE A 7 0.85 -6.07 -3.73
C PHE A 7 2.38 -6.12 -3.67
N VAL A 8 3.05 -6.37 -4.80
CA VAL A 8 4.52 -6.36 -4.86
C VAL A 8 5.10 -4.99 -4.49
N PHE A 9 4.51 -3.90 -4.99
CA PHE A 9 4.97 -2.55 -4.63
C PHE A 9 4.69 -2.20 -3.16
N THR A 10 3.58 -2.66 -2.58
CA THR A 10 3.37 -2.51 -1.13
C THR A 10 4.37 -3.31 -0.31
N LEU A 11 4.74 -4.53 -0.73
CA LEU A 11 5.77 -5.31 -0.04
C LEU A 11 7.12 -4.62 -0.08
N ALA A 12 7.51 -4.07 -1.24
CA ALA A 12 8.71 -3.25 -1.35
C ALA A 12 8.63 -2.03 -0.40
N GLY A 13 7.45 -1.40 -0.32
CA GLY A 13 7.15 -0.34 0.64
C GLY A 13 7.32 -0.74 2.10
N VAL A 14 6.92 -1.96 2.49
CA VAL A 14 7.13 -2.50 3.84
C VAL A 14 8.61 -2.64 4.15
N VAL A 15 9.39 -3.19 3.22
CA VAL A 15 10.84 -3.35 3.39
C VAL A 15 11.52 -1.99 3.54
N LEU A 16 11.17 -1.02 2.70
CA LEU A 16 11.70 0.34 2.77
C LEU A 16 11.30 1.04 4.08
N ALA A 17 10.04 0.87 4.52
CA ALA A 17 9.57 1.46 5.78
C ALA A 17 10.24 0.80 6.99
N GLY A 18 10.48 -0.52 6.92
CA GLY A 18 11.17 -1.26 7.97
C GLY A 18 12.62 -0.81 8.09
N TYR A 19 13.29 -0.61 6.94
CA TYR A 19 14.63 -0.03 6.89
C TYR A 19 14.63 1.39 7.47
N ALA A 20 13.70 2.25 7.06
CA ALA A 20 13.54 3.61 7.60
C ALA A 20 13.35 3.66 9.12
N ALA A 21 12.62 2.70 9.68
CA ALA A 21 12.27 2.70 11.09
C ALA A 21 13.38 2.10 11.98
N LEU A 22 14.13 1.13 11.47
CA LEU A 22 15.04 0.28 12.26
C LEU A 22 16.51 0.43 11.92
N ALA A 23 16.86 0.88 10.71
CA ALA A 23 18.26 1.08 10.34
C ALA A 23 18.80 2.34 11.03
N PRO A 24 20.06 2.34 11.50
CA PRO A 24 20.71 3.55 11.96
C PRO A 24 21.16 4.44 10.79
N ASP A 25 21.21 5.75 11.04
CA ASP A 25 21.70 6.80 10.14
C ASP A 25 20.86 7.08 8.88
N THR A 26 19.55 6.82 8.87
CA THR A 26 18.67 7.23 7.75
C THR A 26 18.16 8.68 7.89
N GLY A 27 18.47 9.34 9.01
CA GLY A 27 18.07 10.73 9.29
C GLY A 27 16.63 10.88 9.78
N VAL A 28 15.87 9.77 9.82
CA VAL A 28 14.47 9.71 10.28
C VAL A 28 14.20 8.49 11.16
N ASP A 29 15.28 7.85 11.62
CA ASP A 29 15.28 6.64 12.45
C ASP A 29 14.54 6.88 13.75
N GLY A 30 13.68 5.94 14.13
CA GLY A 30 12.94 6.03 15.40
C GLY A 30 11.93 7.18 15.48
N THR A 31 11.66 7.91 14.40
CA THR A 31 10.63 8.97 14.40
C THR A 31 9.23 8.37 14.34
N ILE A 32 8.25 9.07 14.93
CA ILE A 32 6.83 8.68 14.89
C ILE A 32 6.35 8.52 13.45
N GLY A 33 6.82 9.37 12.53
CA GLY A 33 6.47 9.29 11.11
C GLY A 33 6.99 8.01 10.43
N ALA A 34 8.18 7.53 10.79
CA ALA A 34 8.72 6.27 10.26
C ALA A 34 7.87 5.06 10.69
N TYR A 35 7.50 5.00 11.98
CA TYR A 35 6.60 3.96 12.48
C TYR A 35 5.19 4.04 11.87
N LEU A 36 4.68 5.25 11.63
CA LEU A 36 3.38 5.45 10.98
C LEU A 36 3.43 4.97 9.52
N ALA A 37 4.51 5.28 8.80
CA ALA A 37 4.73 4.80 7.44
C ALA A 37 4.85 3.28 7.38
N LEU A 38 5.56 2.67 8.35
CA LEU A 38 5.65 1.22 8.48
C LEU A 38 4.29 0.57 8.75
N ALA A 39 3.52 1.12 9.69
CA ALA A 39 2.17 0.62 9.99
C ALA A 39 1.25 0.71 8.76
N GLY A 40 1.31 1.82 8.02
CA GLY A 40 0.55 2.00 6.78
C GLY A 40 0.97 1.04 5.66
N ALA A 41 2.28 0.82 5.49
CA ALA A 41 2.82 -0.14 4.53
C ALA A 41 2.40 -1.58 4.87
N VAL A 42 2.54 -1.99 6.14
CA VAL A 42 2.17 -3.33 6.60
C VAL A 42 0.66 -3.55 6.50
N GLY A 43 -0.14 -2.57 6.92
CA GLY A 43 -1.59 -2.63 6.83
C GLY A 43 -2.08 -2.76 5.38
N SER A 44 -1.53 -1.95 4.47
CA SER A 44 -1.89 -2.01 3.05
C SER A 44 -1.43 -3.31 2.39
N ALA A 45 -0.23 -3.81 2.68
CA ALA A 45 0.23 -5.11 2.20
C ALA A 45 -0.65 -6.25 2.71
N THR A 46 -1.02 -6.24 3.99
CA THR A 46 -1.88 -7.27 4.60
C THR A 46 -3.26 -7.29 3.96
N LEU A 47 -3.90 -6.12 3.83
CA LEU A 47 -5.23 -6.00 3.23
C LEU A 47 -5.24 -6.39 1.75
N LEU A 48 -4.20 -6.03 0.99
CA LEU A 48 -4.05 -6.50 -0.38
C LEU A 48 -3.81 -8.01 -0.45
N GLY A 49 -3.03 -8.57 0.47
CA GLY A 49 -2.84 -10.02 0.58
C GLY A 49 -4.16 -10.75 0.82
N ILE A 50 -5.00 -10.24 1.72
CA ILE A 50 -6.35 -10.77 1.97
C ILE A 50 -7.23 -10.68 0.71
N LEU A 51 -7.16 -9.57 -0.03
CA LEU A 51 -7.91 -9.39 -1.28
C LEU A 51 -7.43 -10.29 -2.43
N LEU A 52 -6.20 -10.79 -2.38
CA LEU A 52 -5.66 -11.72 -3.36
C LEU A 52 -6.08 -13.18 -3.10
N VAL A 53 -6.53 -13.51 -1.89
CA VAL A 53 -7.05 -14.84 -1.60
C VAL A 53 -8.52 -14.91 -1.96
N ASP A 54 -8.81 -15.60 -3.07
CA ASP A 54 -10.17 -15.80 -3.55
C ASP A 54 -11.04 -16.47 -2.49
N GLY A 55 -12.23 -15.91 -2.24
CA GLY A 55 -13.22 -16.45 -1.31
C GLY A 55 -13.19 -15.90 0.12
N LEU A 56 -12.15 -15.16 0.54
CA LEU A 56 -12.11 -14.56 1.89
C LEU A 56 -12.97 -13.30 2.03
N VAL A 57 -13.05 -12.48 0.96
CA VAL A 57 -13.73 -11.19 1.02
C VAL A 57 -15.04 -11.27 0.24
N PRO A 58 -16.21 -11.12 0.90
CA PRO A 58 -17.49 -11.03 0.21
C PRO A 58 -17.49 -9.88 -0.79
N ALA A 59 -18.08 -10.08 -1.98
CA ALA A 59 -18.10 -9.10 -3.06
C ALA A 59 -18.64 -7.71 -2.64
N ARG A 60 -19.55 -7.66 -1.65
CA ARG A 60 -20.08 -6.40 -1.09
C ARG A 60 -19.02 -5.53 -0.38
N PHE A 61 -17.95 -6.13 0.13
CA PHE A 61 -16.91 -5.43 0.87
C PHE A 61 -15.68 -5.09 0.02
N TRP A 62 -15.61 -5.57 -1.22
CA TRP A 62 -14.49 -5.28 -2.11
C TRP A 62 -14.28 -3.79 -2.35
N ALA A 63 -15.33 -3.06 -2.68
CA ALA A 63 -15.25 -1.62 -2.95
C ALA A 63 -14.82 -0.77 -1.74
N PRO A 64 -15.41 -0.93 -0.53
CA PRO A 64 -14.97 -0.17 0.63
C PRO A 64 -13.57 -0.57 1.11
N VAL A 65 -13.20 -1.85 1.06
CA VAL A 65 -11.84 -2.30 1.44
C VAL A 65 -10.80 -1.71 0.49
N LEU A 66 -11.03 -1.76 -0.83
CA LEU A 66 -10.13 -1.13 -1.80
C LEU A 66 -10.00 0.38 -1.58
N GLY A 67 -11.10 1.07 -1.28
CA GLY A 67 -11.08 2.50 -0.96
C GLY A 67 -10.27 2.81 0.30
N PHE A 68 -10.42 1.98 1.33
CA PHE A 68 -9.65 2.12 2.58
C PHE A 68 -8.16 1.85 2.36
N VAL A 69 -7.80 0.79 1.64
CA VAL A 69 -6.40 0.50 1.28
C VAL A 69 -5.78 1.66 0.51
N LEU A 70 -6.50 2.22 -0.48
CA LEU A 70 -6.04 3.37 -1.24
C LEU A 70 -5.82 4.59 -0.34
N PHE A 71 -6.73 4.85 0.58
CA PHE A 71 -6.60 5.94 1.55
C PHE A 71 -5.35 5.77 2.43
N VAL A 72 -5.11 4.56 2.96
CA VAL A 72 -3.91 4.24 3.75
C VAL A 72 -2.64 4.42 2.93
N MET A 73 -2.62 3.97 1.67
CA MET A 73 -1.46 4.17 0.77
C MET A 73 -1.15 5.65 0.55
N ILE A 74 -2.18 6.49 0.34
CA ILE A 74 -2.02 7.93 0.14
C ILE A 74 -1.44 8.58 1.41
N LEU A 75 -1.98 8.25 2.58
CA LEU A 75 -1.43 8.75 3.85
C LEU A 75 0.01 8.30 4.07
N THR A 76 0.33 7.05 3.70
CA THR A 76 1.70 6.51 3.78
C THR A 76 2.64 7.25 2.84
N ALA A 77 2.21 7.57 1.62
CA ALA A 77 2.97 8.38 0.68
C ALA A 77 3.21 9.80 1.21
N ILE A 78 2.20 10.43 1.81
CA ILE A 78 2.36 11.75 2.45
C ILE A 78 3.38 11.68 3.59
N ALA A 79 3.30 10.67 4.45
CA ALA A 79 4.31 10.44 5.49
C ALA A 79 5.72 10.29 4.88
N ALA A 80 5.85 9.48 3.83
CA ALA A 80 7.12 9.29 3.10
C ALA A 80 7.72 10.60 2.58
N PHE A 81 6.87 11.49 2.08
CA PHE A 81 7.26 12.81 1.60
C PHE A 81 7.88 13.65 2.73
N PHE A 82 7.23 13.67 3.90
CA PHE A 82 7.75 14.37 5.08
C PHE A 82 9.03 13.74 5.64
N LEU A 83 9.20 12.43 5.45
CA LEU A 83 10.43 11.72 5.80
C LEU A 83 11.57 11.90 4.78
N MET A 84 11.37 12.66 3.70
CA MET A 84 12.35 12.80 2.60
C MET A 84 12.74 11.45 1.96
N GLN A 85 11.89 10.42 2.07
CA GLN A 85 12.15 9.08 1.53
C GLN A 85 11.53 8.94 0.14
N THR A 86 12.27 9.39 -0.87
CA THR A 86 11.85 9.38 -2.28
C THR A 86 11.51 7.98 -2.82
N LEU A 87 12.27 6.96 -2.42
CA LEU A 87 12.01 5.57 -2.83
C LEU A 87 10.71 5.01 -2.24
N LEU A 88 10.44 5.28 -0.96
CA LEU A 88 9.21 4.82 -0.29
C LEU A 88 7.99 5.54 -0.85
N LEU A 89 8.11 6.85 -1.08
CA LEU A 89 7.10 7.64 -1.77
C LEU A 89 6.79 7.07 -3.16
N ALA A 90 7.82 6.82 -3.98
CA ALA A 90 7.64 6.25 -5.32
C ALA A 90 6.95 4.88 -5.26
N ALA A 91 7.36 4.00 -4.36
CA ALA A 91 6.74 2.68 -4.18
C ALA A 91 5.24 2.79 -3.83
N MET A 92 4.88 3.67 -2.89
CA MET A 92 3.49 3.85 -2.48
C MET A 92 2.63 4.50 -3.57
N VAL A 93 3.18 5.46 -4.31
CA VAL A 93 2.48 6.09 -5.45
C VAL A 93 2.22 5.07 -6.55
N VAL A 94 3.22 4.27 -6.92
CA VAL A 94 3.04 3.22 -7.94
C VAL A 94 2.03 2.16 -7.47
N ALA A 95 2.08 1.75 -6.20
CA ALA A 95 1.11 0.82 -5.62
C ALA A 95 -0.32 1.37 -5.67
N ALA A 96 -0.51 2.64 -5.31
CA ALA A 96 -1.80 3.34 -5.33
C ALA A 96 -2.35 3.47 -6.76
N LEU A 97 -1.51 3.84 -7.73
CA LEU A 97 -1.89 3.93 -9.14
C LEU A 97 -2.28 2.56 -9.71
N ALA A 98 -1.49 1.51 -9.42
CA ALA A 98 -1.81 0.14 -9.82
C ALA A 98 -3.14 -0.33 -9.20
N LEU A 99 -3.41 0.06 -7.95
CA LEU A 99 -4.64 -0.31 -7.24
C LEU A 99 -5.84 0.40 -7.86
N LEU A 100 -5.70 1.68 -8.16
CA LEU A 100 -6.72 2.48 -8.83
C LEU A 100 -7.03 1.92 -10.22
N ALA A 101 -6.00 1.61 -11.01
CA ALA A 101 -6.13 0.99 -12.33
C ALA A 101 -6.81 -0.39 -12.27
N SER A 102 -6.55 -1.17 -11.20
CA SER A 102 -7.21 -2.45 -10.97
C SER A 102 -8.74 -2.31 -10.85
N ARG A 103 -9.23 -1.23 -10.24
CA ARG A 103 -10.66 -0.99 -10.04
C ARG A 103 -11.39 -0.80 -11.37
N PHE A 104 -10.75 -0.14 -12.33
CA PHE A 104 -11.30 0.06 -13.67
C PHE A 104 -11.29 -1.22 -14.50
N THR A 105 -10.35 -2.12 -14.26
CA THR A 105 -10.30 -3.42 -14.95
C THR A 105 -11.25 -4.46 -14.34
N THR A 106 -11.49 -4.44 -13.03
CA THR A 106 -12.38 -5.40 -12.35
C THR A 106 -13.86 -5.19 -12.70
N LYS A 107 -14.31 -3.95 -12.93
CA LYS A 107 -15.70 -3.67 -13.37
C LYS A 107 -16.08 -4.34 -14.70
N ARG A 108 -15.12 -4.67 -15.56
CA ARG A 108 -15.38 -5.37 -16.83
C ARG A 108 -15.78 -6.84 -16.66
N ARG A 109 -15.61 -7.46 -15.49
CA ARG A 109 -15.90 -8.90 -15.27
C ARG A 109 -17.24 -9.18 -14.58
N VAL A 110 -17.94 -8.18 -14.03
CA VAL A 110 -19.23 -8.38 -13.34
C VAL A 110 -20.41 -8.28 -14.31
N VAL A 111 -20.15 -8.02 -15.60
CA VAL A 111 -21.15 -8.02 -16.68
C VAL A 111 -20.85 -9.18 -17.62
N LEU A 112 -20.89 -10.41 -17.11
CA LEU A 112 -21.05 -11.64 -17.90
C LEU A 112 -21.83 -12.65 -17.06
#